data_AF-A0A137T085-F1
#
_entry.id   AF-A0A137T085-F1
#
_cell.length_a   1.000
_cell.length_b   1.000
_cell.length_c   1.000
_cell.angle_alpha   90.00
_cell.angle_beta   90.00
_cell.angle_gamma   90.00
#
_symmetry.space_group_name_H-M   'P 1'
#
loop_
_entity.id
_entity.type
_entity.pdbx_description
1 polymer ?
#
loop_
_entity_poly.entity_id
_entity_poly.type
_entity_poly.pdbx_seq_one_letter_code
_entity_poly.pdbx_strand_id
1 'polypeptide(L)'
;MVRFFSYFFAVMALLTLSLKSYGQDNKTVYSCDPEINEWVKANLDKIHKMSRTEWLLLDEMKGRAVFAAFTAQQQQDFWQTKIKEVLALDWKTEERTHIQKLGNFFKEHFFIFSNHSPESEKVLVDFCMKWASEAKEQLGWDDKIVYAIVMSGAKVLDTKGNLEPLPQRSK
;
A
#
# COMPACT_ATOMS: atom_id res chain seq x y z
N MET A 1 -7.73 7.44 21.96
CA MET A 1 -6.94 7.67 20.72
C MET A 1 -5.62 6.91 20.71
N VAL A 2 -4.85 6.87 21.82
CA VAL A 2 -3.68 5.97 21.94
C VAL A 2 -4.07 4.48 22.03
N ARG A 3 -5.18 4.17 22.70
CA ARG A 3 -5.58 2.78 22.98
C ARG A 3 -5.97 1.95 21.76
N PHE A 4 -6.57 2.52 20.71
CA PHE A 4 -6.93 1.75 19.50
C PHE A 4 -5.67 1.37 18.70
N PHE A 5 -4.70 2.29 18.61
CA PHE A 5 -3.38 2.02 18.03
C PHE A 5 -2.53 1.07 18.91
N SER A 6 -2.66 1.12 20.24
CA SER A 6 -1.97 0.18 21.13
C SER A 6 -2.52 -1.26 21.06
N TYR A 7 -3.82 -1.45 20.85
CA TYR A 7 -4.38 -2.80 20.63
C TYR A 7 -4.01 -3.37 19.25
N PHE A 8 -3.90 -2.52 18.23
CA PHE A 8 -3.42 -2.93 16.90
C PHE A 8 -1.96 -3.45 16.95
N PHE A 9 -1.10 -2.83 17.77
CA PHE A 9 0.28 -3.30 17.99
C PHE A 9 0.39 -4.53 18.91
N ALA A 10 -0.50 -4.70 19.90
CA ALA A 10 -0.46 -5.87 20.80
C ALA A 10 -0.88 -7.19 20.10
N VAL A 11 -1.78 -7.14 19.13
CA VAL A 11 -2.14 -8.31 18.30
C VAL A 11 -1.02 -8.67 17.31
N MET A 12 -0.27 -7.68 16.83
CA MET A 12 0.91 -7.90 15.99
C MET A 12 2.12 -8.46 16.76
N ALA A 13 2.26 -8.13 18.05
CA ALA A 13 3.33 -8.66 18.91
C ALA A 13 3.10 -10.12 19.36
N LEU A 14 1.87 -10.63 19.33
CA LEU A 14 1.56 -12.05 19.56
C LEU A 14 1.77 -12.92 18.30
N LEU A 15 1.95 -12.31 17.13
CA LEU A 15 2.24 -12.98 15.86
C LEU A 15 3.75 -13.11 15.56
N THR A 16 4.62 -12.55 16.42
CA THR A 16 6.09 -12.60 16.28
C THR A 16 6.77 -13.67 17.14
N LEU A 17 6.03 -14.60 17.75
CA LEU A 17 6.61 -15.81 18.32
C LEU A 17 6.97 -16.77 17.19
N SER A 18 8.12 -16.51 16.58
CA SER A 18 8.75 -17.34 15.56
C SER A 18 9.03 -18.72 16.13
N LEU A 19 8.19 -19.71 15.80
CA LEU A 19 8.66 -21.09 15.75
C LEU A 19 9.81 -21.11 14.73
N LYS A 20 11.04 -21.26 15.24
CA LYS A 20 12.23 -21.42 14.42
C LYS A 20 12.05 -22.65 13.53
N SER A 21 11.62 -22.45 12.29
CA SER A 21 11.76 -23.44 11.23
C SER A 21 13.19 -23.38 10.73
N TYR A 22 13.98 -24.32 11.24
CA TYR A 22 15.29 -24.71 10.76
C TYR A 22 15.17 -25.16 9.30
N GLY A 23 15.89 -24.52 8.37
CA GLY A 23 15.91 -24.94 6.97
C GLY A 23 16.36 -23.83 6.02
N GLN A 24 17.63 -23.89 5.65
CA GLN A 24 18.28 -22.98 4.73
C GLN A 24 17.77 -23.23 3.30
N ASP A 25 16.79 -22.43 2.89
CA ASP A 25 16.39 -22.19 1.50
C ASP A 25 15.86 -20.75 1.48
N ASN A 26 16.54 -19.85 0.78
CA ASN A 26 16.26 -18.40 0.75
C ASN A 26 14.99 -18.10 -0.08
N LYS A 27 13.84 -18.62 0.33
CA LYS A 27 12.57 -18.52 -0.41
C LYS A 27 11.84 -17.25 0.00
N THR A 28 11.91 -16.21 -0.84
CA THR A 28 11.08 -15.01 -0.71
C THR A 28 9.62 -15.40 -0.45
N VAL A 29 9.03 -14.82 0.59
CA VAL A 29 7.62 -15.03 0.98
C VAL A 29 6.84 -13.77 0.63
N TYR A 30 5.79 -13.93 -0.18
CA TYR A 30 4.93 -12.83 -0.66
C TYR A 30 3.55 -12.84 0.03
N SER A 31 3.15 -13.97 0.63
CA SER A 31 1.86 -14.10 1.32
C SER A 31 1.94 -15.10 2.47
N CYS A 32 1.16 -14.87 3.53
CA CYS A 32 0.93 -15.85 4.59
C CYS A 32 -0.06 -16.94 4.19
N ASP A 33 -0.85 -16.71 3.13
CA ASP A 33 -1.65 -17.76 2.49
C ASP A 33 -0.72 -18.59 1.57
N PRO A 34 -0.52 -19.90 1.86
CA PRO A 34 0.40 -20.72 1.09
C PRO A 34 0.03 -20.86 -0.39
N GLU A 35 -1.27 -20.93 -0.70
CA GLU A 35 -1.76 -21.06 -2.08
C GLU A 35 -1.42 -19.81 -2.88
N ILE A 36 -1.68 -18.62 -2.31
CA ILE A 36 -1.35 -17.35 -2.96
C ILE A 36 0.17 -17.19 -3.08
N ASN A 37 0.92 -17.56 -2.04
CA ASN A 37 2.37 -17.45 -2.04
C ASN A 37 3.02 -18.29 -3.15
N GLU A 38 2.61 -19.55 -3.29
CA GLU A 38 3.11 -20.42 -4.36
C GLU A 38 2.62 -19.98 -5.74
N TRP A 39 1.39 -19.47 -5.85
CA TRP A 39 0.91 -18.88 -7.11
C TRP A 39 1.76 -17.69 -7.53
N VAL A 40 2.11 -16.79 -6.62
CA VAL A 40 2.96 -15.62 -6.94
C VAL A 40 4.33 -16.07 -7.43
N LYS A 41 4.99 -17.00 -6.71
CA LYS A 41 6.29 -17.55 -7.11
C LYS A 41 6.25 -18.18 -8.51
N ALA A 42 5.19 -18.91 -8.83
CA ALA A 42 5.00 -19.55 -10.12
C ALA A 42 4.67 -18.56 -11.26
N ASN A 43 4.32 -17.31 -10.96
CA ASN A 43 3.82 -16.33 -11.94
C ASN A 43 4.65 -15.03 -11.97
N LEU A 44 5.89 -15.03 -11.46
CA LEU A 44 6.73 -13.82 -11.41
C LEU A 44 6.90 -13.14 -12.79
N ASP A 45 7.17 -13.90 -13.85
CA ASP A 45 7.31 -13.36 -15.21
C ASP A 45 6.07 -12.63 -15.72
N LYS A 46 4.88 -13.09 -15.28
CA LYS A 46 3.60 -12.43 -15.57
C LYS A 46 3.41 -11.20 -14.69
N ILE A 47 3.72 -11.32 -13.40
CA ILE A 47 3.59 -10.25 -12.41
C ILE A 47 4.50 -9.06 -12.77
N HIS A 48 5.72 -9.30 -13.24
CA HIS A 48 6.67 -8.25 -13.64
C HIS A 48 6.28 -7.50 -14.91
N LYS A 49 5.19 -7.90 -15.57
CA LYS A 49 4.58 -7.22 -16.71
C LYS A 49 3.21 -6.61 -16.36
N MET A 50 2.73 -6.84 -15.14
CA MET A 50 1.40 -6.44 -14.70
C MET A 50 1.33 -4.94 -14.45
N SER A 51 0.26 -4.33 -14.95
CA SER A 51 -0.12 -2.93 -14.76
C SER A 51 -1.05 -2.75 -13.55
N ARG A 52 -1.26 -1.48 -13.13
CA ARG A 52 -2.28 -1.14 -12.13
C ARG A 52 -3.69 -1.58 -12.54
N THR A 53 -4.04 -1.47 -13.82
CA THR A 53 -5.35 -1.87 -14.34
C THR A 53 -5.58 -3.37 -14.16
N GLU A 54 -4.57 -4.19 -14.44
CA GLU A 54 -4.64 -5.63 -14.19
C GLU A 54 -4.65 -5.96 -12.70
N TRP A 55 -3.90 -5.21 -11.89
CA TRP A 55 -3.89 -5.38 -10.44
C TRP A 55 -5.26 -5.15 -9.81
N LEU A 56 -6.03 -4.17 -10.31
CA LEU A 56 -7.40 -3.88 -9.84
C LEU A 56 -8.40 -5.03 -10.10
N LEU A 57 -8.04 -6.00 -10.95
CA LEU A 57 -8.83 -7.21 -11.20
C LEU A 57 -8.53 -8.35 -10.21
N LEU A 58 -7.62 -8.14 -9.26
CA LEU A 58 -7.27 -9.11 -8.23
C LEU A 58 -8.10 -8.87 -6.97
N ASP A 59 -8.43 -9.95 -6.27
CA ASP A 59 -8.93 -9.82 -4.90
C ASP A 59 -7.87 -9.20 -3.99
N GLU A 60 -8.31 -8.63 -2.86
CA GLU A 60 -7.45 -7.86 -1.96
C GLU A 60 -6.24 -8.66 -1.46
N MET A 61 -6.41 -9.94 -1.15
CA MET A 61 -5.33 -10.77 -0.60
C MET A 61 -4.28 -11.08 -1.67
N LYS A 62 -4.73 -11.46 -2.87
CA LYS A 62 -3.85 -11.69 -4.01
C LYS A 62 -3.18 -10.41 -4.48
N GLY A 63 -3.91 -9.30 -4.50
CA GLY A 63 -3.38 -7.97 -4.84
C GLY A 63 -2.22 -7.56 -3.93
N ARG A 64 -2.35 -7.74 -2.61
CA ARG A 64 -1.24 -7.48 -1.68
C ARG A 64 0.01 -8.31 -2.00
N ALA A 65 -0.17 -9.61 -2.25
CA ALA A 65 0.95 -10.50 -2.55
C ALA A 65 1.61 -10.17 -3.90
N VAL A 66 0.81 -9.81 -4.91
CA VAL A 66 1.31 -9.36 -6.21
C VAL A 66 2.07 -8.04 -6.09
N PHE A 67 1.56 -7.08 -5.30
CA PHE A 67 2.26 -5.81 -5.06
C PHE A 67 3.60 -6.05 -4.36
N ALA A 68 3.67 -6.96 -3.39
CA ALA A 68 4.93 -7.34 -2.74
C ALA A 68 5.93 -8.00 -3.71
N ALA A 69 5.47 -8.60 -4.81
CA ALA A 69 6.30 -9.21 -5.85
C ALA A 69 6.66 -8.25 -7.00
N PHE A 70 6.07 -7.06 -7.05
CA PHE A 70 6.42 -6.03 -8.03
C PHE A 70 7.87 -5.58 -7.87
N THR A 71 8.49 -5.28 -9.00
CA THR A 71 9.76 -4.55 -9.01
C THR A 71 9.59 -3.16 -8.38
N ALA A 72 10.69 -2.55 -7.93
CA ALA A 72 10.67 -1.20 -7.36
C ALA A 72 10.01 -0.17 -8.31
N GLN A 73 10.29 -0.27 -9.61
CA GLN A 73 9.69 0.60 -10.62
C GLN A 73 8.18 0.38 -10.72
N GLN A 74 7.71 -0.87 -10.74
CA GLN A 74 6.28 -1.17 -10.77
C GLN A 74 5.56 -0.65 -9.51
N GLN A 75 6.18 -0.74 -8.33
CA GLN A 75 5.59 -0.18 -7.10
C GLN A 75 5.47 1.34 -7.17
N GLN A 76 6.51 2.04 -7.64
CA GLN A 76 6.46 3.49 -7.85
C GLN A 76 5.39 3.85 -8.88
N ASP A 77 5.38 3.20 -10.04
CA ASP A 77 4.42 3.45 -11.12
C ASP A 77 2.98 3.20 -10.69
N PHE A 78 2.76 2.17 -9.86
CA PHE A 78 1.46 1.87 -9.27
C PHE A 78 0.94 3.06 -8.45
N TRP A 79 1.76 3.60 -7.55
CA TRP A 79 1.38 4.74 -6.72
C TRP A 79 1.27 6.04 -7.52
N GLN A 80 2.18 6.29 -8.47
CA GLN A 80 2.09 7.46 -9.34
C GLN A 80 0.82 7.45 -10.20
N THR A 81 0.44 6.28 -10.73
CA THR A 81 -0.81 6.14 -11.49
C THR A 81 -2.01 6.38 -10.60
N LYS A 82 -2.04 5.79 -9.40
CA LYS A 82 -3.10 6.03 -8.42
C LYS A 82 -3.23 7.52 -8.07
N ILE A 83 -2.12 8.20 -7.78
CA ILE A 83 -2.15 9.61 -7.39
C ILE A 83 -2.67 10.49 -8.52
N LYS A 84 -2.33 10.18 -9.78
CA LYS A 84 -2.93 10.84 -10.95
C LYS A 84 -4.44 10.65 -11.02
N GLU A 85 -4.94 9.43 -10.78
CA GLU A 85 -6.38 9.14 -10.73
C GLU A 85 -7.06 9.97 -9.62
N VAL A 86 -6.46 10.02 -8.43
CA VAL A 86 -6.98 10.80 -7.29
C VAL A 86 -6.99 12.29 -7.60
N LEU A 87 -5.92 12.84 -8.20
CA LEU A 87 -5.82 14.26 -8.58
C LEU A 87 -6.80 14.67 -9.68
N ALA A 88 -7.35 13.71 -10.43
CA ALA A 88 -8.38 13.97 -11.44
C ALA A 88 -9.78 14.20 -10.83
N LEU A 89 -9.97 13.93 -9.54
CA LEU A 89 -11.21 14.20 -8.82
C LEU A 89 -11.36 15.70 -8.48
N ASP A 90 -12.57 16.11 -8.11
CA ASP A 90 -12.93 17.51 -7.87
C ASP A 90 -12.50 18.04 -6.49
N TRP A 91 -11.20 17.91 -6.20
CA TRP A 91 -10.58 18.44 -4.99
C TRP A 91 -10.40 19.96 -5.04
N LYS A 92 -10.48 20.63 -3.89
CA LYS A 92 -10.09 22.04 -3.75
C LYS A 92 -8.58 22.21 -3.99
N THR A 93 -8.16 23.42 -4.31
CA THR A 93 -6.75 23.74 -4.62
C THR A 93 -5.78 23.30 -3.52
N GLU A 94 -6.12 23.54 -2.25
CA GLU A 94 -5.29 23.15 -1.10
C GLU A 94 -5.17 21.63 -0.96
N GLU A 95 -6.28 20.91 -1.15
CA GLU A 95 -6.33 19.45 -1.13
C GLU A 95 -5.51 18.84 -2.29
N ARG A 96 -5.64 19.40 -3.50
CA ARG A 96 -4.81 19.00 -4.66
C ARG A 96 -3.33 19.18 -4.36
N THR A 97 -2.96 20.31 -3.76
CA THR A 97 -1.58 20.61 -3.38
C THR A 97 -1.07 19.60 -2.35
N HIS A 98 -1.91 19.23 -1.39
CA HIS A 98 -1.56 18.22 -0.38
C HIS A 98 -1.38 16.82 -0.97
N ILE A 99 -2.24 16.42 -1.91
CA ILE A 99 -2.10 15.15 -2.65
C ILE A 99 -0.85 15.15 -3.53
N GLN A 100 -0.50 16.28 -4.14
CA GLN A 100 0.73 16.41 -4.93
C GLN A 100 1.99 16.21 -4.08
N LYS A 101 2.00 16.66 -2.80
CA LYS A 101 3.13 16.38 -1.89
C LYS A 101 3.40 14.88 -1.76
N LEU A 102 2.36 14.05 -1.66
CA LEU A 102 2.49 12.59 -1.62
C LEU A 102 3.10 12.04 -2.93
N GLY A 103 2.62 12.53 -4.08
CA GLY A 103 3.14 12.14 -5.39
C GLY A 103 4.62 12.49 -5.56
N ASN A 104 5.00 13.71 -5.15
CA ASN A 104 6.39 14.16 -5.19
C ASN A 104 7.27 13.33 -4.26
N PHE A 105 6.80 13.04 -3.04
CA PHE A 105 7.52 12.18 -2.10
C PHE A 105 7.86 10.82 -2.70
N PHE A 106 6.89 10.09 -3.27
CA PHE A 106 7.18 8.80 -3.92
C PHE A 106 8.08 8.89 -5.14
N LYS A 107 8.09 10.04 -5.84
CA LYS A 107 8.99 10.27 -6.98
C LYS A 107 10.43 10.51 -6.53
N GLU A 108 10.60 11.34 -5.50
CA GLU A 108 11.89 11.76 -4.96
C GLU A 108 12.55 10.69 -4.08
N HIS A 109 11.75 9.83 -3.46
CA HIS A 109 12.20 8.80 -2.51
C HIS A 109 12.05 7.39 -3.10
N PHE A 110 12.51 7.20 -4.35
CA PHE A 110 12.46 5.89 -5.03
C PHE A 110 13.09 4.75 -4.21
N PHE A 111 14.08 5.08 -3.36
CA PHE A 111 14.73 4.12 -2.48
C PHE A 111 13.77 3.38 -1.53
N ILE A 112 12.60 3.94 -1.24
CA ILE A 112 11.54 3.27 -0.46
C ILE A 112 11.09 1.97 -1.14
N PHE A 113 11.09 1.94 -2.47
CA PHE A 113 10.68 0.78 -3.26
C PHE A 113 11.85 -0.13 -3.62
N SER A 114 13.07 0.42 -3.75
CA SER A 114 14.24 -0.37 -4.16
C SER A 114 15.06 -0.95 -3.02
N ASN A 115 14.91 -0.40 -1.82
CA ASN A 115 15.65 -0.81 -0.63
C ASN A 115 14.68 -0.92 0.55
N HIS A 116 14.14 -2.11 0.81
CA HIS A 116 13.21 -2.38 1.91
C HIS A 116 13.96 -2.57 3.25
N SER A 117 14.77 -1.59 3.63
CA SER A 117 15.47 -1.57 4.92
C SER A 117 14.61 -0.92 6.02
N PRO A 118 14.90 -1.18 7.31
CA PRO A 118 14.21 -0.51 8.41
C PRO A 118 14.26 1.03 8.32
N GLU A 119 15.35 1.59 7.80
CA GLU A 119 15.48 3.04 7.59
C GLU A 119 14.52 3.54 6.51
N SER A 120 14.38 2.82 5.39
CA SER A 120 13.44 3.16 4.33
C SER A 120 12.00 3.12 4.81
N GLU A 121 11.66 2.10 5.60
CA GLU A 121 10.34 1.92 6.19
C GLU A 121 10.05 3.06 7.16
N LYS A 122 11.01 3.42 8.00
CA LYS A 122 10.90 4.56 8.91
C LYS A 122 10.63 5.86 8.15
N VAL A 123 11.37 6.14 7.06
CA VAL A 123 11.15 7.35 6.25
C VAL A 123 9.74 7.38 5.67
N LEU A 124 9.26 6.25 5.12
CA LEU A 124 7.90 6.13 4.59
C LEU A 124 6.85 6.37 5.68
N VAL A 125 7.00 5.70 6.82
CA VAL A 125 6.05 5.79 7.94
C VAL A 125 6.01 7.21 8.51
N ASP A 126 7.15 7.82 8.78
CA ASP A 126 7.23 9.18 9.31
C ASP A 126 6.56 10.19 8.37
N PHE A 127 6.82 10.08 7.06
CA PHE A 127 6.18 10.92 6.07
C PHE A 127 4.66 10.72 6.05
N CYS A 128 4.18 9.48 5.92
CA CYS A 128 2.75 9.17 5.84
C CYS A 128 1.99 9.61 7.11
N MET A 129 2.59 9.44 8.29
CA MET A 129 2.01 9.89 9.56
C MET A 129 1.87 11.42 9.60
N LYS A 130 2.92 12.14 9.22
CA LYS A 130 2.89 13.61 9.14
C LYS A 130 1.88 14.09 8.11
N TRP A 131 1.90 13.53 6.90
CA TRP A 131 0.99 13.87 5.81
C TRP A 131 -0.48 13.64 6.20
N ALA A 132 -0.77 12.54 6.91
CA ALA A 132 -2.10 12.24 7.42
C ALA A 132 -2.54 13.23 8.52
N SER A 133 -1.63 13.62 9.43
CA SER A 133 -1.94 14.63 10.46
C SER A 133 -2.27 15.98 9.83
N GLU A 134 -1.44 16.44 8.89
CA GLU A 134 -1.67 17.69 8.14
C GLU A 134 -3.02 17.68 7.41
N ALA A 135 -3.37 16.57 6.76
CA ALA A 135 -4.67 16.44 6.07
C ALA A 135 -5.85 16.60 7.03
N LYS A 136 -5.78 15.97 8.20
CA LYS A 136 -6.85 16.02 9.20
C LYS A 136 -6.98 17.41 9.83
N GLU A 137 -5.86 18.00 10.23
CA GLU A 137 -5.82 19.26 10.96
C GLU A 137 -6.13 20.46 10.06
N GLN A 138 -5.65 20.45 8.81
CA GLN A 138 -5.72 21.61 7.92
C GLN A 138 -6.83 21.50 6.89
N LEU A 139 -7.15 20.28 6.41
CA LEU A 139 -8.14 20.06 5.35
C LEU A 139 -9.45 19.46 5.88
N GLY A 140 -9.50 19.08 7.17
CA GLY A 140 -10.67 18.48 7.78
C GLY A 140 -10.99 17.08 7.26
N TRP A 141 -10.00 16.38 6.69
CA TRP A 141 -10.19 15.01 6.21
C TRP A 141 -10.45 14.04 7.37
N ASP A 142 -11.31 13.05 7.13
CA ASP A 142 -11.51 11.94 8.05
C ASP A 142 -10.55 10.78 7.76
N ASP A 143 -10.57 9.76 8.63
CA ASP A 143 -9.76 8.55 8.47
C ASP A 143 -10.06 7.80 7.17
N LYS A 144 -11.29 7.92 6.65
CA LYS A 144 -11.72 7.24 5.43
C LYS A 144 -11.01 7.81 4.21
N ILE A 145 -10.94 9.14 4.08
CA ILE A 145 -10.22 9.79 2.98
C ILE A 145 -8.73 9.44 3.04
N VAL A 146 -8.11 9.54 4.22
CA VAL A 146 -6.70 9.19 4.42
C VAL A 146 -6.45 7.74 4.04
N TYR A 147 -7.25 6.80 4.55
CA TYR A 147 -7.16 5.38 4.23
C TYR A 147 -7.28 5.13 2.72
N ALA A 148 -8.30 5.73 2.09
CA ALA A 148 -8.56 5.55 0.67
C ALA A 148 -7.37 5.97 -0.20
N ILE A 149 -6.63 7.02 0.19
CA ILE A 149 -5.51 7.55 -0.60
C ILE A 149 -4.20 6.82 -0.33
N VAL A 150 -3.78 6.65 0.93
CA VAL A 150 -2.42 6.14 1.26
C VAL A 150 -2.36 4.69 1.75
N MET A 151 -3.47 4.09 2.19
CA MET A 151 -3.48 2.74 2.78
C MET A 151 -4.09 1.65 1.89
N SER A 152 -4.90 2.04 0.90
CA SER A 152 -5.53 1.10 -0.03
C SER A 152 -4.84 1.10 -1.39
N GLY A 153 -4.84 -0.01 -2.13
CA GLY A 153 -4.46 -0.04 -3.54
C GLY A 153 -5.62 0.27 -4.49
N ALA A 154 -6.87 0.21 -4.01
CA ALA A 154 -8.07 0.33 -4.82
C ALA A 154 -8.25 1.73 -5.45
N LYS A 155 -9.15 1.84 -6.41
CA LYS A 155 -9.50 3.11 -7.05
C LYS A 155 -10.36 3.96 -6.12
N VAL A 156 -10.01 5.24 -5.99
CA VAL A 156 -10.82 6.23 -5.26
C VAL A 156 -11.84 6.82 -6.22
N LEU A 157 -13.13 6.75 -5.86
CA LEU A 157 -14.25 7.13 -6.71
C LEU A 157 -14.61 8.61 -6.60
N ASP A 158 -14.40 9.20 -5.42
CA ASP A 158 -14.77 10.57 -5.12
C ASP A 158 -13.92 11.18 -4.01
N THR A 159 -14.12 12.48 -3.76
CA THR A 159 -13.43 13.24 -2.71
C THR A 159 -13.89 12.90 -1.29
N LYS A 160 -14.82 11.94 -1.13
CA LYS A 160 -15.31 11.44 0.17
C LYS A 160 -14.65 10.13 0.56
N GLY A 161 -13.62 9.71 -0.17
CA GLY A 161 -12.86 8.48 0.11
C GLY A 161 -13.63 7.20 -0.19
N ASN A 162 -14.66 7.24 -1.05
CA ASN A 162 -15.31 6.01 -1.50
C ASN A 162 -14.35 5.23 -2.42
N LEU A 163 -14.29 3.92 -2.23
CA LEU A 163 -13.42 3.03 -3.00
C LEU A 163 -14.25 2.17 -3.95
N GLU A 164 -13.72 1.92 -5.14
CA GLU A 164 -14.21 0.86 -6.01
C GLU A 164 -13.95 -0.49 -5.33
N PRO A 165 -14.99 -1.32 -5.12
CA PRO A 165 -14.80 -2.63 -4.49
C PRO A 165 -13.87 -3.50 -5.36
N LEU A 166 -12.84 -4.06 -4.74
CA LEU A 166 -12.03 -5.09 -5.39
C LEU A 166 -12.84 -6.40 -5.52
N PRO A 167 -12.52 -7.23 -6.53
CA PRO A 167 -13.10 -8.56 -6.66
C PRO A 167 -13.06 -9.35 -5.35
N GLN A 168 -14.14 -10.09 -5.08
CA GLN A 168 -14.19 -10.97 -3.91
C GLN A 168 -13.51 -12.29 -4.26
N ARG A 169 -12.73 -12.84 -3.31
CA ARG A 169 -12.18 -14.19 -3.45
C ARG A 169 -13.34 -15.17 -3.57
N SER A 170 -13.37 -15.95 -4.64
CA SER A 170 -14.28 -17.10 -4.74
C SER A 170 -13.89 -18.10 -3.65
N LYS A 171 -14.89 -18.55 -2.88
CA LYS A 171 -14.72 -19.60 -1.87
C LYS A 171 -14.34 -20.93 -2.50
#